data_AF-A0A0B8PH38-F1
#
_entry.id   AF-A0A0B8PH38-F1
#
_cell.length_a   1.000
_cell.length_b   1.000
_cell.length_c   1.000
_cell.angle_alpha   90.00
_cell.angle_beta   90.00
_cell.angle_gamma   90.00
#
_symmetry.space_group_name_H-M   'P 1'
#
loop_
_entity.id
_entity.type
_entity.pdbx_description
1 polymer ?
#
loop_
_entity_poly.entity_id
_entity_poly.type
_entity_poly.pdbx_seq_one_letter_code
_entity_poly.pdbx_strand_id
1 'polypeptide(L)'
;MSYLQPGDKFSLSEHTYESRPKSYTTVGHEYFEVPSQSVSGIMSSNRNLDEFIGFNLVDNKSASQVVSWALNEQQKGVRLVFSQDETTQGYWSQDITADVYSFENLKLDIDPVEITIRN
;
A
#
# COMPACT_ATOMS: atom_id res chain seq x y z
N MET A 1 -7.51 -5.91 0.66
CA MET A 1 -6.74 -5.85 1.92
C MET A 1 -6.91 -4.49 2.53
N SER A 2 -6.92 -4.42 3.86
CA SER A 2 -7.00 -3.14 4.58
C SER A 2 -5.84 -3.05 5.56
N TYR A 3 -5.34 -1.83 5.77
CA TYR A 3 -4.29 -1.52 6.72
C TYR A 3 -4.82 -0.51 7.72
N LEU A 4 -4.76 -0.87 9.00
CA LEU A 4 -5.32 -0.07 10.09
C LEU A 4 -4.19 0.58 10.87
N GLN A 5 -4.39 1.85 11.19
CA GLN A 5 -3.60 2.62 12.12
C GLN A 5 -4.31 2.71 13.47
N PRO A 6 -3.60 3.10 14.56
CA PRO A 6 -4.23 3.32 15.85
C PRO A 6 -5.44 4.27 15.75
N GLY A 7 -6.59 3.79 16.20
CA GLY A 7 -7.86 4.54 16.19
C GLY A 7 -8.79 4.23 15.01
N ASP A 8 -8.30 3.58 13.96
CA ASP A 8 -9.15 3.04 12.91
C ASP A 8 -9.93 1.82 13.45
N LYS A 9 -11.10 1.54 12.88
CA LYS A 9 -11.91 0.37 13.22
C LYS A 9 -12.31 -0.38 11.97
N PHE A 10 -12.38 -1.70 12.08
CA PHE A 10 -12.93 -2.56 11.03
C PHE A 10 -13.97 -3.49 11.63
N SER A 11 -15.19 -3.45 11.12
CA SER A 11 -16.26 -4.37 11.49
C SER A 11 -16.18 -5.62 10.62
N LEU A 12 -15.93 -6.77 11.22
CA LEU A 12 -15.91 -8.05 10.50
C LEU A 12 -17.32 -8.52 10.10
N SER A 13 -18.38 -8.14 10.83
CA SER A 13 -19.75 -8.53 10.46
C SER A 13 -20.24 -7.72 9.27
N GLU A 14 -20.07 -6.39 9.36
CA GLU A 14 -20.58 -5.46 8.36
C GLU A 14 -19.61 -5.28 7.19
N HIS A 15 -18.36 -5.74 7.32
CA HIS A 15 -17.27 -5.49 6.39
C HIS A 15 -17.08 -3.99 6.11
N THR A 16 -17.20 -3.18 7.16
CA THR A 16 -17.07 -1.72 7.09
C THR A 16 -15.82 -1.23 7.79
N TYR A 17 -15.23 -0.19 7.23
CA TYR A 17 -14.08 0.51 7.77
C TYR A 17 -14.50 1.89 8.28
N GLU A 18 -13.99 2.28 9.45
CA GLU A 18 -14.14 3.61 10.02
C GLU A 18 -12.74 4.18 10.27
N SER A 19 -12.36 5.22 9.52
CA SER A 19 -11.07 5.88 9.70
C SER A 19 -11.04 6.68 11.00
N ARG A 20 -9.86 6.79 11.62
CA ARG A 20 -9.67 7.54 12.86
C ARG A 20 -10.06 9.03 12.70
N PRO A 21 -10.50 9.70 13.78
CA PRO A 21 -10.78 11.13 13.73
C PRO A 21 -9.60 11.95 13.21
N LYS A 22 -9.89 13.01 12.45
CA LYS A 22 -8.90 13.91 11.83
C LYS A 22 -8.01 13.26 10.75
N SER A 23 -8.36 12.07 10.26
CA SER A 23 -7.87 11.60 8.98
C SER A 23 -8.67 12.22 7.84
N TYR A 24 -8.01 12.36 6.68
CA TYR A 24 -8.57 12.92 5.46
C TYR A 24 -8.49 11.88 4.36
N THR A 25 -9.53 11.78 3.54
CA THR A 25 -9.53 10.92 2.35
C THR A 25 -8.52 11.42 1.32
N THR A 26 -7.73 10.52 0.74
CA THR A 26 -6.76 10.85 -0.32
C THR A 26 -7.38 10.82 -1.71
N VAL A 27 -8.45 10.03 -1.92
CA VAL A 27 -9.13 9.91 -3.22
C VAL A 27 -9.65 11.27 -3.69
N GLY A 28 -9.21 11.71 -4.86
CA GLY A 28 -9.54 13.02 -5.44
C GLY A 28 -8.80 14.20 -4.79
N HIS A 29 -7.92 13.92 -3.82
CA HIS A 29 -7.13 14.88 -3.06
C HIS A 29 -5.66 14.45 -3.00
N GLU A 30 -5.19 13.70 -3.99
CA GLU A 30 -3.85 13.12 -4.01
C GLU A 30 -2.78 14.22 -4.00
N TYR A 31 -1.82 14.09 -3.08
CA TYR A 31 -0.73 15.04 -2.93
C TYR A 31 0.40 14.82 -3.94
N PHE A 32 0.64 13.55 -4.31
CA PHE A 32 1.77 13.18 -5.16
C PHE A 32 1.34 12.95 -6.62
N GLU A 33 2.29 13.20 -7.53
CA GLU A 33 2.18 12.88 -8.94
C GLU A 33 3.53 12.35 -9.44
N VAL A 34 3.87 11.14 -8.99
CA VAL A 34 5.16 10.48 -9.29
C VAL A 34 4.94 9.15 -10.00
N PRO A 35 5.91 8.68 -10.81
CA PRO A 35 5.78 7.39 -11.47
C PRO A 35 5.53 6.24 -10.48
N SER A 36 4.76 5.24 -10.91
CA SER A 36 4.56 3.99 -10.16
C SER A 36 5.90 3.36 -9.77
N GLN A 37 6.02 2.98 -8.50
CA GLN A 37 7.25 2.43 -7.94
C GLN A 37 7.26 0.89 -7.97
N SER A 38 8.45 0.33 -8.20
CA SER A 38 8.76 -1.09 -8.05
C SER A 38 9.96 -1.24 -7.14
N VAL A 39 9.77 -1.80 -5.94
CA VAL A 39 10.80 -1.90 -4.89
C VAL A 39 11.01 -3.35 -4.45
N SER A 40 12.00 -3.61 -3.60
CA SER A 40 12.17 -4.92 -2.95
C SER A 40 12.14 -4.78 -1.43
N GLY A 41 11.78 -5.88 -0.76
CA GLY A 41 11.94 -5.98 0.69
C GLY A 41 10.93 -5.19 1.52
N ILE A 42 9.71 -4.92 1.03
CA ILE A 42 8.63 -4.32 1.85
C ILE A 42 8.13 -5.28 2.94
N MET A 43 8.35 -6.58 2.75
CA MET A 43 7.98 -7.64 3.70
C MET A 43 9.06 -7.95 4.74
N SER A 44 10.15 -7.18 4.77
CA SER A 44 11.20 -7.33 5.79
C SER A 44 10.74 -6.78 7.14
N SER A 45 11.33 -7.28 8.24
CA SER A 45 10.86 -7.08 9.63
C SER A 45 10.79 -5.64 10.18
N ASN A 46 11.22 -4.62 9.44
CA ASN A 46 11.22 -3.21 9.87
C ASN A 46 10.88 -2.28 8.69
N ARG A 47 9.67 -2.40 8.15
CA ARG A 47 9.27 -1.69 6.93
C ARG A 47 7.91 -1.03 7.09
N ASN A 48 7.79 0.14 6.48
CA ASN A 48 6.61 0.98 6.54
C ASN A 48 5.76 0.68 5.29
N LEU A 49 5.00 -0.42 5.35
CA LEU A 49 4.09 -0.81 4.27
C LEU A 49 3.05 0.29 4.01
N ASP A 50 2.57 0.90 5.08
CA ASP A 50 1.70 2.07 5.06
C ASP A 50 2.27 3.24 4.28
N GLU A 51 3.52 3.63 4.53
CA GLU A 51 4.17 4.71 3.78
C GLU A 51 4.38 4.31 2.30
N PHE A 52 4.79 3.08 2.04
CA PHE A 52 4.97 2.60 0.68
C PHE A 52 3.68 2.67 -0.12
N ILE A 53 2.56 2.18 0.43
CA ILE A 53 1.25 2.25 -0.23
C ILE A 53 0.70 3.67 -0.23
N GLY A 54 0.82 4.40 0.87
CA GLY A 54 0.38 5.78 1.06
C GLY A 54 0.96 6.68 -0.02
N PHE A 55 2.27 6.89 0.01
CA PHE A 55 2.96 7.81 -0.87
C PHE A 55 2.96 7.39 -2.33
N ASN A 56 3.10 6.09 -2.61
CA ASN A 56 3.36 5.63 -3.98
C ASN A 56 2.09 5.16 -4.70
N LEU A 57 0.98 4.93 -3.98
CA LEU A 57 -0.27 4.44 -4.55
C LEU A 57 -1.48 5.31 -4.18
N VAL A 58 -1.96 5.26 -2.94
CA VAL A 58 -3.29 5.82 -2.61
C VAL A 58 -3.32 7.35 -2.48
N ASP A 59 -2.17 7.98 -2.32
CA ASP A 59 -1.98 9.45 -2.32
C ASP A 59 -1.21 9.92 -3.56
N ASN A 60 -1.20 9.10 -4.62
CA ASN A 60 -0.46 9.37 -5.86
C ASN A 60 -1.36 9.28 -7.08
N LYS A 61 -1.63 10.43 -7.69
CA LYS A 61 -2.52 10.56 -8.86
C LYS A 61 -2.02 9.81 -10.10
N SER A 62 -0.72 9.57 -10.19
CA SER A 62 -0.09 8.91 -11.34
C SER A 62 -0.04 7.39 -11.25
N ALA A 63 -0.44 6.79 -10.13
CA ALA A 63 -0.28 5.35 -9.89
C ALA A 63 -1.63 4.63 -9.79
N SER A 64 -1.83 3.58 -10.57
CA SER A 64 -2.90 2.60 -10.35
C SER A 64 -2.41 1.33 -9.64
N GLN A 65 -1.09 1.14 -9.57
CA GLN A 65 -0.45 0.01 -8.92
C GLN A 65 0.95 0.37 -8.42
N VAL A 66 1.46 -0.40 -7.47
CA VAL A 66 2.88 -0.45 -7.08
C VAL A 66 3.31 -1.89 -6.85
N VAL A 67 4.60 -2.17 -7.03
CA VAL A 67 5.13 -3.54 -6.98
C VAL A 67 6.17 -3.67 -5.89
N SER A 68 6.12 -4.77 -5.14
CA SER A 68 7.24 -5.20 -4.30
C SER A 68 7.71 -6.60 -4.64
N TRP A 69 9.03 -6.80 -4.61
CA TRP A 69 9.65 -8.09 -4.85
C TRP A 69 10.21 -8.67 -3.55
N ALA A 70 9.95 -9.96 -3.33
CA ALA A 70 10.57 -10.75 -2.27
C ALA A 70 11.21 -11.99 -2.89
N LEU A 71 12.54 -12.02 -2.96
CA LEU A 71 13.34 -13.10 -3.53
C LEU A 71 14.13 -13.81 -2.43
N ASN A 72 14.33 -15.12 -2.59
CA ASN A 72 15.24 -15.91 -1.77
C ASN A 72 16.63 -16.00 -2.43
N GLU A 73 17.56 -16.65 -1.73
CA GLU A 73 18.94 -16.86 -2.19
C GLU A 73 19.02 -17.65 -3.51
N GLN A 74 18.01 -18.44 -3.83
CA GLN A 74 17.91 -19.25 -5.05
C GLN A 74 17.19 -18.53 -6.20
N GLN A 75 17.01 -17.20 -6.14
CA GLN A 75 16.34 -16.38 -7.16
C GLN A 75 14.87 -16.78 -7.42
N LYS A 76 14.26 -17.46 -6.46
CA LYS A 76 12.83 -17.77 -6.44
C LYS A 76 12.13 -16.84 -5.47
N GLY A 77 10.90 -16.47 -5.75
CA GLY A 77 10.21 -15.54 -4.87
C GLY A 77 8.81 -15.22 -5.31
N VAL A 78 8.34 -14.07 -4.84
CA VAL A 78 7.03 -13.53 -5.19
C VAL A 78 7.14 -12.08 -5.64
N ARG A 79 6.33 -11.74 -6.63
CA ARG A 79 5.99 -10.37 -7.01
C ARG A 79 4.65 -10.03 -6.37
N LEU A 80 4.67 -9.05 -5.48
CA LEU A 80 3.51 -8.50 -4.80
C LEU A 80 3.04 -7.29 -5.60
N VAL A 81 1.86 -7.38 -6.21
CA VAL A 81 1.26 -6.29 -6.97
C VAL A 81 0.12 -5.72 -6.15
N PHE A 82 0.33 -4.51 -5.65
CA PHE A 82 -0.69 -3.73 -4.96
C PHE A 82 -1.36 -2.84 -5.98
N SER A 83 -2.68 -2.90 -6.09
CA SER A 83 -3.45 -2.08 -7.04
C SER A 83 -4.67 -1.48 -6.38
N GLN A 84 -5.06 -0.31 -6.87
CA GLN A 84 -6.26 0.40 -6.45
C GLN A 84 -7.30 0.39 -7.56
N ASP A 85 -8.56 0.33 -7.15
CA ASP A 85 -9.74 0.41 -8.00
C ASP A 85 -10.76 1.38 -7.39
N GLU A 86 -11.94 1.49 -7.99
CA GLU A 86 -13.01 2.39 -7.53
C GLU A 86 -13.51 2.12 -6.10
N THR A 87 -13.21 0.95 -5.53
CA THR A 87 -13.60 0.58 -4.16
C THR A 87 -12.52 0.91 -3.14
N THR A 88 -11.29 1.16 -3.60
CA THR A 88 -10.15 1.49 -2.75
C THR A 88 -10.32 2.86 -2.14
N GLN A 89 -10.09 2.98 -0.83
CA GLN A 89 -10.05 4.25 -0.12
C GLN A 89 -8.74 4.37 0.64
N GLY A 90 -8.11 5.54 0.53
CA GLY A 90 -6.92 5.93 1.29
C GLY A 90 -7.24 7.04 2.28
N TYR A 91 -6.58 7.00 3.43
CA TYR A 91 -6.72 7.98 4.50
C TYR A 91 -5.34 8.44 4.95
N TRP A 92 -5.15 9.76 4.97
CA TRP A 92 -3.94 10.39 5.47
C TRP A 92 -4.25 11.16 6.76
N SER A 93 -3.32 11.12 7.71
CA SER A 93 -3.26 12.10 8.78
C SER A 93 -1.81 12.40 9.12
N GLN A 94 -1.60 13.43 9.92
CA GLN A 94 -0.30 13.72 10.51
C GLN A 94 -0.30 13.32 11.99
N ASP A 95 0.63 12.45 12.39
CA ASP A 95 0.95 12.18 13.79
C ASP A 95 2.22 12.93 14.19
N ILE A 96 2.03 14.07 14.87
CA ILE A 96 3.07 15.04 15.23
C ILE A 96 3.76 15.62 13.99
N THR A 97 4.73 14.89 13.43
CA THR A 97 5.48 15.25 12.22
C THR A 97 5.49 14.14 11.18
N ALA A 98 5.01 12.95 11.51
CA ALA A 98 4.99 11.81 10.61
C ALA A 98 3.69 11.80 9.81
N ASP A 99 3.79 11.55 8.51
CA ASP A 99 2.63 11.20 7.69
C ASP A 99 2.24 9.76 8.00
N VAL A 100 0.96 9.54 8.28
CA VAL A 100 0.43 8.26 8.69
C VAL A 100 -0.72 7.88 7.77
N TYR A 101 -0.57 6.74 7.10
CA TYR A 101 -1.52 6.27 6.11
C TYR A 101 -2.28 5.04 6.59
N SER A 102 -3.56 5.03 6.31
CA SER A 102 -4.38 3.82 6.38
C SER A 102 -5.22 3.70 5.11
N PHE A 103 -5.70 2.50 4.82
CA PHE A 103 -6.42 2.25 3.58
C PHE A 103 -7.29 0.99 3.69
N GLU A 104 -8.30 0.92 2.84
CA GLU A 104 -9.18 -0.23 2.70
C GLU A 104 -9.40 -0.64 1.25
N ASN A 105 -9.82 -1.90 1.07
CA ASN A 105 -10.18 -2.50 -0.22
C ASN A 105 -9.07 -2.50 -1.27
N LEU A 106 -7.80 -2.34 -0.87
CA LEU A 106 -6.66 -2.44 -1.76
C LEU A 106 -6.55 -3.87 -2.33
N LYS A 107 -6.36 -4.03 -3.63
CA LYS A 107 -6.13 -5.36 -4.22
C LYS A 107 -4.66 -5.75 -4.09
N LEU A 108 -4.43 -7.00 -3.69
CA LEU A 108 -3.10 -7.62 -3.64
C LEU A 108 -3.11 -8.89 -4.48
N ASP A 109 -2.34 -8.89 -5.57
CA ASP A 109 -1.99 -10.09 -6.33
C ASP A 109 -0.59 -10.57 -5.92
N ILE A 110 -0.42 -11.89 -5.78
CA ILE A 110 0.85 -12.52 -5.37
C ILE A 110 1.26 -13.51 -6.46
N ASP A 111 2.22 -13.12 -7.30
CA ASP A 111 2.70 -13.95 -8.40
C ASP A 111 4.01 -14.66 -8.01
N PRO A 112 4.08 -16.01 -8.01
CA PRO A 112 5.35 -16.72 -7.90
C PRO A 112 6.26 -16.42 -9.09
N VAL A 113 7.55 -16.17 -8.83
CA VAL A 113 8.52 -15.83 -9.87
C VAL A 113 9.85 -16.58 -9.67
N GLU A 114 10.52 -16.83 -10.78
CA GLU A 114 11.92 -17.30 -10.82
C GLU A 114 12.69 -16.37 -11.75
N ILE A 115 13.77 -15.77 -11.24
CA ILE A 115 14.55 -14.76 -11.95
C ILE A 115 15.79 -15.42 -12.57
N THR A 116 16.02 -15.17 -13.85
CA THR A 116 17.25 -15.55 -14.56
C THR A 116 17.88 -14.29 -15.16
N ILE A 117 19.14 -14.01 -14.82
CA ILE A 117 19.93 -12.96 -15.47
C ILE A 117 20.72 -13.60 -16.59
N ARG A 118 20.62 -13.05 -17.81
CA ARG A 118 21.38 -13.49 -18.98
C ARG A 118 22.26 -12.34 -19.45
N ASN A 119 23.49 -12.66 -19.82
CA ASN A 119 24.43 -11.75 -20.46
C ASN A 119 24.28 -11.81 -21.98
#